data_AF-A0A8X6RT05-F1
#
_entry.id   AF-A0A8X6RT05-F1
#
_cell.length_a   1.000
_cell.length_b   1.000
_cell.length_c   1.000
_cell.angle_alpha   90.00
_cell.angle_beta   90.00
_cell.angle_gamma   90.00
#
_symmetry.space_group_name_H-M   'P 1'
#
loop_
_entity.id
_entity.type
_entity.pdbx_description
1 polymer ?
#
loop_
_entity_poly.entity_id
_entity_poly.type
_entity_poly.pdbx_seq_one_letter_code
_entity_poly.pdbx_strand_id
1 'polypeptide(L)' 'MDDNVRPHRALLVDEILESEDIRRMYWPTRSPDFNHIKYVWEALGSTIATHNPPARTIQKMKTALLNEWDQ' A
#
# COMPACT_ATOMS: atom_id res chain seq x y z
N MET A 1 1.18 1.56 11.04
CA MET A 1 2.17 2.51 10.49
C MET A 1 1.56 3.08 9.22
N ASP A 2 1.45 4.40 9.14
CA ASP A 2 0.91 5.14 8.01
C ASP A 2 1.71 6.44 7.81
N ASP A 3 1.55 7.09 6.67
CA ASP A 3 2.17 8.39 6.41
C ASP A 3 1.31 9.55 6.96
N ASN A 4 1.78 10.79 6.79
CA ASN A 4 1.11 12.00 7.27
C ASN A 4 0.17 12.63 6.22
N VAL A 5 -0.33 11.89 5.23
CA VAL A 5 -1.26 12.48 4.23
C VAL A 5 -2.59 12.85 4.87
N ARG A 6 -3.23 13.91 4.35
CA ARG A 6 -4.45 14.51 4.96
C ARG A 6 -5.57 13.50 5.24
N PRO A 7 -5.90 12.55 4.34
CA PRO A 7 -6.91 11.54 4.64
C PRO A 7 -6.58 10.69 5.87
N HIS A 8 -5.32 10.30 6.06
CA HIS A 8 -4.91 9.49 7.23
C HIS A 8 -4.93 10.27 8.54
N ARG A 9 -5.00 11.62 8.48
CA ARG A 9 -5.04 12.51 9.65
C ARG A 9 -6.41 13.18 9.83
N ALA A 10 -7.44 12.65 9.18
CA ALA A 10 -8.80 13.11 9.39
C ALA A 10 -9.30 12.65 10.77
N LEU A 11 -10.10 13.47 11.44
CA LEU A 11 -10.66 13.17 12.76
C LEU A 11 -11.36 11.81 12.81
N LEU A 12 -12.15 11.49 11.79
CA LEU A 12 -12.84 10.20 11.67
C LEU A 12 -11.87 9.01 11.69
N VAL A 13 -10.70 9.14 11.06
CA VAL A 13 -9.70 8.07 11.07
C VAL A 13 -9.11 7.92 12.47
N ASP A 14 -8.88 9.02 13.19
CA ASP A 14 -8.38 8.98 14.57
C ASP A 14 -9.38 8.32 15.52
N GLU A 15 -10.67 8.67 15.41
CA GLU A 15 -11.76 8.06 16.20
C GLU A 15 -11.87 6.55 15.95
N ILE A 16 -11.76 6.12 14.69
CA ILE A 16 -11.81 4.69 14.33
C ILE A 16 -10.61 3.96 14.92
N LEU A 17 -9.39 4.50 14.76
CA LEU A 17 -8.18 3.86 15.31
C LEU A 17 -8.23 3.75 16.83
N GLU A 18 -8.76 4.75 17.53
CA GLU A 18 -8.96 4.69 18.98
C GLU A 18 -9.99 3.62 19.36
N SER A 19 -11.12 3.54 18.65
CA SER A 19 -12.16 2.53 18.91
C SER A 19 -11.71 1.08 18.70
N GLU A 20 -10.77 0.88 17.77
CA GLU A 20 -10.17 -0.43 17.45
C GLU A 20 -8.91 -0.73 18.31
N ASP A 21 -8.57 0.13 19.28
CA ASP A 21 -7.32 0.06 20.10
C ASP A 21 -6.03 -0.01 19.25
N ILE A 22 -6.06 0.62 18.06
CA ILE A 22 -4.92 0.65 17.14
C ILE A 22 -4.08 1.89 17.43
N ARG A 23 -2.89 1.68 18.00
CA ARG A 23 -1.92 2.76 18.20
C ARG A 23 -1.24 3.14 16.90
N ARG A 24 -1.31 4.43 16.56
CA ARG A 24 -0.57 4.96 15.41
C ARG A 24 0.90 5.18 15.76
N MET A 25 1.78 4.63 14.94
CA MET A 25 3.22 4.88 15.03
C MET A 25 3.53 6.32 14.58
N TYR A 26 4.40 7.02 15.30
CA TYR A 26 4.89 8.33 14.90
C TYR A 26 5.65 8.23 13.58
N TRP A 27 5.27 9.06 12.60
CA TRP A 27 5.94 9.15 11.30
C TRP A 27 6.47 10.56 11.07
N PRO A 28 7.78 10.74 10.80
CA PRO A 28 8.30 12.04 10.46
C PRO A 28 7.83 12.49 9.06
N THR A 29 7.60 13.78 8.90
CA THR A 29 7.20 14.36 7.61
C THR A 29 8.36 14.28 6.62
N ARG A 30 8.08 13.93 5.35
CA ARG A 30 9.09 13.74 4.28
C ARG A 30 10.08 12.60 4.56
N SER A 31 9.59 11.52 5.15
CA SER A 31 10.36 10.31 5.41
C SER A 31 9.89 9.14 4.53
N PRO A 32 10.07 9.21 3.19
CA PRO A 32 9.68 8.12 2.30
C PRO A 32 10.54 6.86 2.52
N ASP A 33 11.75 7.02 3.05
CA ASP A 33 12.72 5.93 3.26
C ASP A 33 12.26 4.92 4.30
N PHE A 34 11.39 5.34 5.22
CA PHE A 34 10.82 4.43 6.21
C PHE A 34 9.67 3.60 5.62
N ASN A 35 9.13 3.97 4.45
CA ASN A 35 7.93 3.33 3.90
C ASN A 35 8.26 2.02 3.17
N HIS A 36 8.32 0.91 3.92
CA HIS A 36 8.57 -0.43 3.36
C HIS A 36 7.59 -0.81 2.24
N ILE A 37 6.37 -0.25 2.22
CA ILE A 37 5.39 -0.55 1.15
C ILE A 37 5.88 -0.09 -0.23
N LYS A 38 6.76 0.92 -0.31
CA LYS A 38 7.31 1.40 -1.57
C LYS A 38 8.08 0.29 -2.28
N TYR A 39 8.94 -0.41 -1.55
CA TYR A 39 9.74 -1.51 -2.09
C TYR A 39 8.88 -2.70 -2.50
N VAL A 40 7.83 -2.99 -1.73
CA VAL A 40 6.84 -4.03 -2.08
C VAL A 40 6.16 -3.68 -3.40
N TRP A 41 5.71 -2.44 -3.58
CA TRP A 41 5.09 -1.99 -4.83
C TRP A 41 6.03 -2.02 -6.03
N GLU A 42 7.30 -1.66 -5.84
CA GLU A 42 8.31 -1.71 -6.89
C GLU A 42 8.59 -3.15 -7.35
N ALA A 43 8.74 -4.07 -6.40
CA ALA A 43 8.91 -5.49 -6.69
C ALA A 43 7.68 -6.07 -7.41
N LEU A 44 6.48 -5.84 -6.86
CA LEU A 44 5.23 -6.34 -7.42
C LEU A 44 4.97 -5.77 -8.83
N GLY A 45 5.22 -4.47 -9.02
CA GLY A 45 5.09 -3.81 -10.31
C GLY A 45 6.09 -4.34 -11.35
N SER A 46 7.33 -4.63 -10.93
CA SER A 46 8.34 -5.25 -11.79
C SER A 46 7.90 -6.64 -12.26
N THR A 47 7.45 -7.49 -11.34
CA THR A 47 7.00 -8.85 -11.68
C THR A 47 5.83 -8.82 -12.65
N ILE A 48 4.82 -8.00 -12.39
CA ILE A 48 3.65 -7.87 -13.25
C ILE A 48 4.00 -7.29 -14.63
N ALA A 49 4.97 -6.37 -14.71
CA ALA A 49 5.42 -5.81 -15.98
C ALA A 49 6.07 -6.87 -16.90
N THR A 50 6.60 -7.95 -16.33
CA THR A 50 7.20 -9.07 -17.07
C THR A 50 6.22 -10.17 -17.47
N HIS A 51 4.93 -10.08 -17.08
CA HIS A 51 3.91 -11.07 -17.46
C HIS A 51 3.71 -11.16 -18.97
N ASN A 52 3.58 -12.40 -19.47
CA ASN A 52 3.27 -12.69 -20.85
C ASN A 52 2.07 -13.67 -20.95
N PRO A 53 0.93 -13.29 -21.56
CA PRO A 53 0.66 -11.99 -22.19
C PRO A 53 0.48 -10.86 -21.17
N PRO A 54 0.80 -9.59 -21.53
CA PRO A 54 0.62 -8.46 -20.63
C PRO A 54 -0.82 -8.32 -20.13
N ALA A 55 -0.99 -7.91 -18.87
CA ALA A 55 -2.28 -7.63 -18.28
C ALA A 55 -2.88 -6.32 -18.81
N ARG A 56 -3.60 -6.39 -19.94
CA ARG A 56 -4.18 -5.23 -20.65
C ARG A 56 -5.58 -4.81 -20.19
N THR A 57 -6.19 -5.52 -19.24
CA THR A 57 -7.51 -5.18 -18.70
C THR A 57 -7.44 -5.06 -17.19
N ILE A 58 -8.33 -4.27 -16.60
CA ILE A 58 -8.42 -4.12 -15.12
C ILE A 58 -8.58 -5.49 -14.47
N GLN A 59 -9.40 -6.37 -15.05
CA GLN A 59 -9.62 -7.71 -14.50
C GLN A 59 -8.34 -8.57 -14.53
N LYS A 60 -7.60 -8.57 -15.65
CA LYS A 60 -6.33 -9.30 -15.74
C LYS A 60 -5.27 -8.72 -14.81
N MET A 61 -5.23 -7.40 -14.66
CA MET A 61 -4.33 -6.72 -13.73
C MET A 61 -4.65 -7.09 -12.29
N LYS A 62 -5.93 -7.12 -11.91
CA LYS A 62 -6.37 -7.55 -10.58
C LYS A 62 -5.97 -8.99 -10.30
N THR A 63 -6.17 -9.90 -11.26
CA THR A 63 -5.74 -11.30 -11.11
C THR A 63 -4.23 -11.43 -10.98
N ALA A 64 -3.46 -10.72 -11.81
CA ALA A 64 -2.00 -10.73 -11.72
C ALA A 64 -1.51 -10.19 -10.37
N LEU A 65 -2.08 -9.09 -9.88
CA LEU A 65 -1.76 -8.53 -8.56
C LEU A 65 -2.00 -9.54 -7.43
N LEU A 66 -3.14 -10.23 -7.42
CA LEU A 66 -3.44 -11.23 -6.40
C LEU A 66 -2.49 -12.44 -6.49
N ASN A 67 -2.24 -12.94 -7.69
CA ASN A 67 -1.36 -14.09 -7.90
C ASN A 67 0.10 -13.80 -7.51
N GLU A 68 0.59 -12.59 -7.75
CA GLU A 68 1.96 -12.20 -7.39
C GLU A 68 2.08 -11.79 -5.92
N TRP A 69 0.98 -11.35 -5.29
CA TRP A 69 0.96 -11.02 -3.86
C TRP A 69 1.01 -12.26 -2.95
N ASP A 70 0.40 -13.37 -3.39
CA ASP A 70 0.31 -14.63 -2.64
C ASP A 70 1.52 -15.56 -2.86
N GLN A 71 2.52 -15.15 -3.64
CA GLN A 71 3.77 -15.89 -3.87
C GLN A 71 4.80 -15.64 -2.76
#